data_AF-A0A328AGJ9-F1
#
_entry.id   AF-A0A328AGJ9-F1
#
_cell.length_a   1.000
_cell.length_b   1.000
_cell.length_c   1.000
_cell.angle_alpha   90.00
_cell.angle_beta   90.00
_cell.angle_gamma   90.00
#
_symmetry.space_group_name_H-M   'P 1'
#
loop_
_entity.id
_entity.type
_entity.pdbx_description
1 polymer ?
#
loop_
_entity_poly.entity_id
_entity_poly.type
_entity_poly.pdbx_seq_one_letter_code
_entity_poly.pdbx_strand_id
1 'polypeptide(L)'
;MATVHHINSTHASISYAALRHGGEPPARARSLLGLDAIVAGRLERLFQTRGRTEEAAMRPKFARCEAHVAAVLREGGFPALVR
;
A
#
# COMPACT_ATOMS: atom_id res chain seq x y z
N MET A 1 5.73 -15.20 -25.31
CA MET A 1 6.14 -16.01 -24.15
C MET A 1 6.13 -15.09 -22.94
N ALA A 2 5.20 -15.27 -21.99
CA ALA A 2 5.12 -14.42 -20.81
C ALA A 2 6.22 -14.84 -19.83
N THR A 3 7.16 -13.94 -19.56
CA THR A 3 8.24 -14.12 -18.59
C THR A 3 7.61 -14.32 -17.21
N VAL A 4 7.60 -15.56 -16.72
CA VAL A 4 7.20 -15.87 -15.34
C VAL A 4 8.33 -15.36 -14.46
N HIS A 5 8.26 -14.09 -14.07
CA HIS A 5 9.13 -13.54 -13.06
C HIS A 5 8.95 -14.40 -11.80
N HIS A 6 10.02 -15.06 -11.36
CA HIS A 6 10.03 -15.77 -10.11
C HIS A 6 9.99 -14.71 -9.01
N ILE A 7 8.79 -14.19 -8.72
CA ILE A 7 8.60 -13.16 -7.70
C ILE A 7 8.88 -13.86 -6.38
N ASN A 8 10.02 -13.52 -5.77
CA ASN A 8 10.39 -13.97 -4.45
C ASN A 8 9.18 -13.75 -3.51
N SER A 9 8.78 -14.76 -2.75
CA SER A 9 7.46 -14.80 -2.07
C SER A 9 7.18 -13.58 -1.19
N THR A 10 8.21 -13.02 -0.57
CA THR A 10 8.15 -11.75 0.17
C THR A 10 7.81 -10.56 -0.73
N HIS A 11 8.47 -10.42 -1.89
CA HIS A 11 8.19 -9.36 -2.88
C HIS A 11 6.77 -9.47 -3.44
N ALA A 12 6.27 -10.70 -3.66
CA ALA A 12 4.90 -10.92 -4.13
C ALA A 12 3.88 -10.42 -3.10
N SER A 13 4.12 -10.69 -1.80
CA SER A 13 3.23 -10.24 -0.73
C SER A 13 3.18 -8.72 -0.57
N ILE A 14 4.34 -8.04 -0.64
CA ILE A 14 4.42 -6.57 -0.52
C ILE A 14 3.74 -5.91 -1.72
N SER A 15 4.03 -6.38 -2.93
CA SER A 15 3.45 -5.82 -4.15
C SER A 15 1.93 -6.04 -4.20
N TYR A 16 1.46 -7.20 -3.74
CA TYR A 16 0.03 -7.49 -3.64
C TYR A 16 -0.65 -6.57 -2.62
N ALA A 17 -0.09 -6.43 -1.42
CA ALA A 17 -0.63 -5.53 -0.40
C ALA A 17 -0.68 -4.07 -0.87
N ALA A 18 0.37 -3.59 -1.55
CA ALA A 18 0.42 -2.24 -2.10
C ALA A 18 -0.71 -1.97 -3.11
N LEU A 19 -0.97 -2.90 -4.03
CA LEU A 19 -2.07 -2.79 -4.98
C LEU A 19 -3.43 -2.77 -4.26
N ARG A 20 -3.63 -3.66 -3.29
CA ARG A 20 -4.88 -3.74 -2.52
C ARG A 20 -5.13 -2.47 -1.69
N HIS A 21 -4.11 -1.93 -1.04
CA HIS A 21 -4.20 -0.64 -0.34
C HIS A 21 -4.44 0.54 -1.29
N GLY A 22 -3.93 0.47 -2.52
CA GLY A 22 -4.23 1.41 -3.60
C GLY A 22 -5.64 1.31 -4.18
N GLY A 23 -6.48 0.40 -3.67
CA GLY A 23 -7.88 0.22 -4.10
C GLY A 23 -8.08 -0.77 -5.25
N GLU A 24 -7.02 -1.42 -5.74
CA GLU A 24 -7.16 -2.40 -6.82
C GLU A 24 -7.92 -3.65 -6.31
N PRO A 25 -8.92 -4.16 -7.06
CA PRO A 25 -9.63 -5.35 -6.67
C PRO A 25 -8.73 -6.60 -6.77
N PRO A 26 -8.99 -7.67 -5.98
CA PRO A 26 -8.14 -8.87 -5.93
C PRO A 26 -7.86 -9.51 -7.29
N ALA A 27 -8.87 -9.56 -8.16
CA ALA A 27 -8.74 -10.13 -9.50
C ALA A 27 -7.75 -9.34 -10.36
N ARG A 28 -7.75 -8.01 -10.26
CA ARG A 28 -6.85 -7.13 -11.01
C ARG A 28 -5.44 -7.17 -10.45
N ALA A 29 -5.29 -7.18 -9.13
CA ALA A 29 -3.98 -7.36 -8.48
C ALA A 29 -3.34 -8.70 -8.85
N ARG A 30 -4.12 -9.78 -8.93
CA ARG A 30 -3.66 -11.10 -9.42
C ARG A 30 -3.14 -11.01 -10.85
N SER A 31 -3.91 -10.42 -11.76
CA SER A 31 -3.52 -10.30 -13.17
C SER A 31 -2.26 -9.45 -13.35
N LEU A 32 -2.16 -8.33 -12.65
CA LEU A 32 -0.99 -7.43 -12.72
C LEU A 32 0.29 -8.10 -12.23
N LEU A 33 0.19 -8.97 -11.22
CA LEU A 33 1.34 -9.67 -10.65
C LEU A 33 1.57 -11.06 -11.25
N GLY A 34 0.76 -11.48 -12.24
CA GLY A 34 0.89 -12.80 -12.87
C GLY A 34 0.74 -13.96 -11.89
N LEU A 35 -0.10 -13.82 -10.85
CA LEU A 35 -0.21 -14.80 -9.77
C LEU A 35 -1.16 -15.95 -10.12
N ASP A 36 -0.77 -17.16 -9.72
CA ASP A 36 -1.65 -18.31 -9.70
C ASP A 36 -2.83 -18.10 -8.71
N ALA A 37 -3.97 -18.76 -8.96
CA ALA A 37 -5.16 -18.65 -8.13
C ALA A 37 -4.92 -19.05 -6.66
N ILE A 38 -4.11 -20.08 -6.43
CA ILE A 38 -3.80 -20.58 -5.08
C ILE A 38 -2.95 -19.55 -4.32
N VAL A 39 -1.95 -18.99 -5.00
CA VAL A 39 -1.06 -17.97 -4.41
C VAL A 39 -1.85 -16.69 -4.12
N ALA A 40 -2.66 -16.23 -5.06
CA ALA A 40 -3.52 -15.06 -4.88
C ALA A 40 -4.50 -15.25 -3.71
N GLY A 41 -5.10 -16.44 -3.56
CA GLY A 41 -5.99 -16.76 -2.44
C GLY A 41 -5.29 -16.72 -1.09
N ARG A 42 -4.05 -17.22 -1.00
CA ARG A 42 -3.23 -17.11 0.21
C ARG A 42 -2.88 -15.67 0.55
N LEU A 43 -2.51 -14.87 -0.46
CA LEU A 43 -2.16 -13.46 -0.28
C LEU A 43 -3.35 -12.61 0.11
N GLU A 44 -4.54 -12.83 -0.46
CA GLU A 44 -5.76 -12.15 -0.03
C GLU A 44 -6.10 -12.50 1.42
N ARG A 45 -6.00 -13.79 1.80
CA ARG A 45 -6.24 -14.19 3.19
C ARG A 45 -5.26 -13.50 4.15
N LEU A 46 -3.98 -13.41 3.78
CA LEU A 46 -2.95 -12.71 4.55
C LEU A 46 -3.23 -11.21 4.63
N PHE A 47 -3.63 -10.58 3.53
CA PHE A 47 -4.03 -9.17 3.47
C PHE A 47 -5.22 -8.89 4.40
N GLN A 48 -6.26 -9.74 4.37
CA GLN A 48 -7.45 -9.59 5.21
C GLN A 48 -7.16 -9.82 6.70
N THR A 49 -6.23 -10.74 7.03
CA THR A 49 -5.81 -10.98 8.43
C THR A 49 -4.91 -9.87 8.96
N ARG A 50 -3.98 -9.35 8.15
CA ARG A 50 -3.11 -8.24 8.53
C ARG A 50 -3.83 -6.90 8.53
N GLY A 51 -4.77 -6.67 7.62
CA GLY A 51 -5.56 -5.45 7.55
C GLY A 51 -6.31 -5.13 8.85
N ARG A 52 -6.70 -6.16 9.63
CA ARG A 52 -7.33 -5.97 10.96
C ARG A 52 -6.36 -5.54 12.07
N THR A 53 -5.05 -5.71 11.88
CA THR A 53 -4.03 -5.45 12.91
C THR A 53 -3.08 -4.32 12.51
N GLU A 54 -2.86 -4.11 11.20
CA GLU A 54 -1.88 -3.19 10.62
C GLU A 54 -2.50 -1.93 10.00
N GLU A 55 -3.83 -1.74 10.02
CA GLU A 55 -4.43 -0.47 9.61
C GLU A 55 -3.84 0.73 10.40
N ALA A 56 -3.35 0.47 11.61
CA ALA A 56 -2.57 1.41 12.43
C ALA A 56 -1.05 1.46 12.10
N ALA A 57 -0.48 0.39 11.52
CA ALA A 57 0.95 0.27 11.26
C ALA A 57 1.36 0.71 9.84
N MET A 58 0.45 0.61 8.87
CA MET A 58 0.67 0.97 7.47
C MET A 58 0.11 2.35 7.07
N ARG A 59 -0.70 2.97 7.94
CA ARG A 59 -0.89 4.43 7.88
C ARG A 59 0.47 5.07 8.13
N PRO A 60 0.96 6.00 7.28
CA PRO A 60 2.09 6.82 7.65
C PRO A 60 1.78 7.43 9.02
N LYS A 61 2.77 7.51 9.93
CA LYS A 61 2.60 8.11 11.27
C LYS A 61 2.37 9.63 11.14
N PHE A 62 1.28 10.04 10.51
CA PHE A 62 0.77 11.40 10.54
C PHE A 62 0.01 11.69 11.84
N ALA A 63 0.09 10.79 12.83
CA ALA A 63 -0.50 10.96 14.17
C ALA A 63 0.02 12.20 14.93
N ARG A 64 1.01 12.92 14.38
CA ARG A 64 1.50 14.22 14.90
C ARG A 64 1.53 15.33 13.84
N CYS A 65 0.92 15.11 12.68
CA CYS A 65 0.94 16.12 11.63
C CYS A 65 0.07 17.32 11.97
N GLU A 66 -0.94 17.20 12.83
CA GLU A 66 -1.74 18.35 13.23
C GLU A 66 -0.90 19.41 13.93
N ALA A 67 -0.02 19.02 14.86
CA ALA A 67 0.88 19.96 15.52
C ALA A 67 1.93 20.55 14.54
N HIS A 68 2.45 19.75 13.62
CA HIS A 68 3.40 20.21 12.61
C HIS A 68 2.75 21.15 11.59
N VAL A 69 1.57 20.81 11.08
CA VAL A 69 0.76 21.65 10.17
C VAL A 69 0.33 22.92 10.88
N ALA A 70 -0.11 22.85 12.14
CA ALA A 70 -0.42 24.03 12.92
C ALA A 70 0.81 24.93 13.13
N ALA A 71 1.99 24.35 13.40
CA ALA A 71 3.23 25.11 13.52
C ALA A 71 3.62 25.79 12.18
N VAL A 72 3.54 25.06 11.07
CA VAL A 72 3.84 25.58 9.73
C VAL A 72 2.87 26.70 9.34
N LEU A 73 1.57 26.54 9.60
CA LEU A 73 0.58 27.58 9.35
C LEU A 73 0.79 28.81 10.24
N ARG A 74 1.15 28.61 11.52
CA ARG A 74 1.45 29.69 12.47
C ARG A 74 2.71 30.48 12.08
N GLU A 75 3.69 29.85 11.46
CA GLU A 75 4.95 30.48 11.02
C GLU A 75 4.87 31.14 9.63
N GLY A 76 3.67 31.19 9.02
CA GLY A 76 3.42 31.93 7.77
C GLY A 76 3.18 31.06 6.54
N GLY A 77 3.13 29.73 6.68
CA GLY A 77 2.69 28.81 5.63
C GLY A 77 3.73 28.50 4.54
N PHE A 78 3.49 27.38 3.83
CA PHE A 78 4.34 26.88 2.74
C PHE A 78 4.50 27.90 1.60
N PRO A 79 5.68 27.98 0.95
CA PRO A 79 5.82 28.76 -0.27
C PRO A 79 4.83 28.24 -1.32
N ALA A 80 3.89 29.11 -1.73
CA ALA A 80 3.10 28.84 -2.92
C ALA A 80 4.07 28.71 -4.09
N LEU A 81 4.03 27.56 -4.79
CA LEU A 81 4.73 27.42 -6.06
C LEU A 81 4.14 28.45 -7.02
N VAL A 82 4.85 29.56 -7.19
CA VAL A 82 4.50 30.60 -8.14
C VAL A 82 4.68 29.99 -9.53
N ARG A 83 3.58 29.97 -10.30
CA ARG A 83 3.50 29.35 -11.62
C ARG A 83 4.29 30.12 -12.67
#